data_AF-A0A662G373-F1
#
_entry.id   AF-A0A662G373-F1
#
_cell.length_a   1.000
_cell.length_b   1.000
_cell.length_c   1.000
_cell.angle_alpha   90.00
_cell.angle_beta   90.00
_cell.angle_gamma   90.00
#
_symmetry.space_group_name_H-M   'P 1'
#
loop_
_entity.id
_entity.type
_entity.pdbx_description
1 polymer ?
#
loop_
_entity_poly.entity_id
_entity_poly.type
_entity_poly.pdbx_seq_one_letter_code
_entity_poly.pdbx_strand_id
1 'polypeptide(L)'
;MKIISLKRLFESYINYFSSLNTSFSATFKIKESGERVGLIVDGENVYVEEREVGKKFVLNERDMVKLIFNGVEQVNIDSLNFLKTVFPLPFYVWILDHI
;
A
#
# COMPACT_ATOMS: atom_id res chain seq x y z
N MET A 1 10.92 -10.94 3.72
CA MET A 1 10.15 -9.86 4.36
C MET A 1 8.70 -10.32 4.42
N LYS A 2 8.10 -10.33 5.62
CA LYS A 2 6.72 -10.77 5.85
C LYS A 2 5.90 -9.55 6.22
N ILE A 3 4.70 -9.37 5.66
CA ILE A 3 3.82 -8.28 6.07
C ILE A 3 3.06 -8.77 7.31
N ILE A 4 3.36 -8.18 8.47
CA ILE A 4 2.70 -8.56 9.73
C ILE A 4 1.26 -8.03 9.77
N SER A 5 1.06 -6.81 9.25
CA SER A 5 -0.26 -6.22 8.99
C SER A 5 -0.13 -5.17 7.89
N LEU A 6 -0.88 -5.34 6.81
CA LEU A 6 -0.93 -4.41 5.70
C LEU A 6 -1.55 -3.07 6.11
N LYS A 7 -2.53 -3.10 7.02
CA LYS A 7 -3.17 -1.90 7.55
C LYS A 7 -2.17 -1.04 8.31
N ARG A 8 -1.49 -1.62 9.30
CA ARG A 8 -0.46 -0.91 10.09
C ARG A 8 0.67 -0.39 9.22
N LEU A 9 1.03 -1.15 8.19
CA LEU A 9 2.00 -0.69 7.20
C LEU A 9 1.49 0.58 6.52
N PHE A 10 0.31 0.59 5.92
CA PHE A 10 -0.20 1.81 5.28
C PHE A 10 -0.43 2.98 6.26
N GLU A 11 -0.88 2.70 7.48
CA GLU A 11 -0.99 3.71 8.54
C GLU A 11 0.36 4.37 8.84
N SER A 12 1.45 3.61 8.88
CA SER A 12 2.80 4.16 9.10
C SER A 12 3.31 5.04 7.94
N TYR A 13 2.67 4.97 6.77
CA TYR A 13 2.99 5.76 5.58
C TYR A 13 1.95 6.84 5.27
N ILE A 14 1.05 7.19 6.20
CA ILE A 14 0.02 8.23 6.00
C ILE A 14 0.63 9.54 5.48
N ASN A 15 1.73 10.01 6.08
CA ASN A 15 2.40 11.24 5.66
C ASN A 15 2.98 11.17 4.25
N TYR A 16 3.44 9.98 3.84
CA TYR A 16 3.88 9.78 2.47
C TYR A 16 2.69 9.87 1.51
N PHE A 17 1.59 9.17 1.80
CA PHE A 17 0.41 9.19 0.96
C PHE A 17 -0.22 10.59 0.83
N SER A 18 -0.29 11.36 1.91
CA SER A 18 -0.81 12.74 1.88
C SER A 18 0.07 13.66 1.04
N SER A 19 1.38 13.41 0.99
CA SER A 19 2.32 14.22 0.21
C SER A 19 2.22 14.02 -1.31
N LEU A 20 1.55 12.95 -1.78
CA LEU A 20 1.42 12.65 -3.21
C LEU A 20 0.50 13.63 -3.96
N ASN A 21 -0.27 14.45 -3.24
CA ASN A 21 -1.20 15.44 -3.77
C ASN A 21 -2.07 14.90 -4.93
N THR A 22 -2.63 13.71 -4.74
CA THR A 22 -3.48 13.00 -5.71
C THR A 22 -4.72 12.47 -5.00
N SER A 23 -5.78 12.19 -5.75
CA SER A 23 -6.95 11.49 -5.20
C SER A 23 -7.08 10.10 -5.82
N PHE A 24 -7.15 9.07 -4.99
CA PHE A 24 -7.44 7.70 -5.41
C PHE A 24 -8.06 6.88 -4.28
N SER A 25 -8.79 5.83 -4.65
CA SER A 25 -9.23 4.80 -3.70
C SER A 25 -8.95 3.42 -4.26
N ALA A 26 -8.39 2.55 -3.41
CA ALA A 26 -8.00 1.20 -3.79
C ALA A 26 -8.11 0.22 -2.62
N THR A 27 -8.48 -1.01 -2.93
CA THR A 27 -8.45 -2.15 -1.99
C THR A 27 -7.27 -3.04 -2.31
N PHE A 28 -6.47 -3.34 -1.30
CA PHE A 28 -5.36 -4.29 -1.37
C PHE A 28 -5.73 -5.53 -0.55
N LYS A 29 -5.77 -6.69 -1.20
CA LYS A 29 -6.11 -7.97 -0.58
C LYS A 29 -4.98 -8.99 -0.74
N ILE A 30 -4.61 -9.62 0.35
CA ILE A 30 -3.67 -10.76 0.37
C ILE A 30 -4.48 -12.07 0.28
N LYS A 31 -4.14 -12.93 -0.69
CA LYS A 31 -4.88 -14.17 -0.96
C LYS A 31 -4.85 -15.15 0.20
N GLU A 32 -3.67 -15.37 0.78
CA GLU A 32 -3.43 -16.41 1.77
C GLU A 32 -4.04 -16.09 3.13
N SER A 33 -3.88 -14.86 3.61
CA SER A 33 -4.41 -14.42 4.92
C SER A 33 -5.86 -13.95 4.84
N GLY A 34 -6.34 -13.61 3.64
CA GLY A 34 -7.63 -12.94 3.45
C GLY A 34 -7.64 -11.49 3.95
N GLU A 35 -6.51 -10.98 4.45
CA GLU A 35 -6.36 -9.58 4.88
C GLU A 35 -6.72 -8.65 3.73
N ARG A 36 -7.53 -7.64 4.02
CA ARG A 36 -7.98 -6.63 3.06
C ARG A 36 -7.86 -5.26 3.68
N VAL A 37 -7.34 -4.32 2.92
CA VAL A 37 -7.15 -2.94 3.36
C VAL A 37 -7.59 -2.01 2.25
N GLY A 38 -8.54 -1.14 2.57
CA GLY A 38 -8.90 0.00 1.76
C GLY A 38 -7.98 1.18 2.06
N LEU A 39 -7.40 1.76 1.02
CA LEU A 39 -6.63 3.00 1.07
C LEU A 39 -7.38 4.05 0.26
N ILE A 40 -7.74 5.15 0.92
CA ILE A 40 -8.34 6.32 0.30
C ILE A 40 -7.39 7.49 0.50
N VAL A 41 -6.96 8.12 -0.59
CA VAL A 41 -6.23 9.38 -0.57
C VAL A 41 -7.13 10.39 -1.28
N ASP A 42 -7.40 11.51 -0.61
CA ASP A 42 -8.16 12.63 -1.15
C ASP A 42 -7.45 13.95 -0.82
N GLY A 43 -6.54 14.33 -1.72
CA GLY A 43 -5.57 15.39 -1.47
C GLY A 43 -4.68 15.04 -0.28
N GLU A 44 -4.72 15.87 0.76
CA GLU A 44 -3.95 15.67 2.00
C GLU A 44 -4.62 14.67 2.97
N ASN A 45 -5.89 14.33 2.75
CA ASN A 45 -6.63 13.43 3.63
C ASN A 45 -6.39 11.97 3.24
N VAL A 46 -5.92 11.17 4.19
CA VAL A 46 -5.63 9.73 3.98
C VAL A 46 -6.43 8.90 4.98
N TYR A 47 -7.13 7.91 4.47
CA TYR A 47 -7.90 6.95 5.27
C TYR A 47 -7.46 5.52 4.96
N VAL A 48 -7.22 4.74 6.01
CA VAL A 48 -6.87 3.32 5.93
C VAL A 48 -7.92 2.51 6.68
N GLU A 49 -8.63 1.62 5.98
CA GLU A 49 -9.82 0.96 6.52
C GLU A 49 -9.83 -0.55 6.25
N GLU A 50 -10.49 -1.34 7.09
CA GLU A 50 -10.63 -2.81 6.92
C GLU A 50 -11.84 -3.20 6.05
N ARG A 51 -12.23 -2.31 5.13
CA ARG A 51 -13.32 -2.51 4.18
C ARG A 51 -12.84 -2.33 2.75
N GLU A 52 -13.62 -2.84 1.81
CA GLU A 52 -13.32 -2.68 0.38
C GLU A 52 -13.78 -1.30 -0.09
N VAL A 53 -12.88 -0.63 -0.82
CA VAL A 53 -13.05 0.69 -1.43
C VAL A 53 -12.40 0.72 -2.82
N GLY A 54 -12.99 1.46 -3.75
CA GLY A 54 -12.39 1.71 -5.07
C GLY A 54 -11.97 0.46 -5.85
N LYS A 55 -10.85 0.54 -6.56
CA LYS A 55 -10.35 -0.59 -7.38
C LYS A 55 -9.64 -1.63 -6.53
N LYS A 56 -9.89 -2.91 -6.81
CA LYS A 56 -9.37 -4.04 -6.04
C LYS A 56 -8.11 -4.67 -6.67
N PHE A 57 -7.09 -4.90 -5.85
CA PHE A 57 -5.87 -5.61 -6.18
C PHE A 57 -5.73 -6.82 -5.26
N VAL A 58 -5.76 -8.01 -5.84
CA VAL A 58 -5.71 -9.28 -5.10
C VAL A 58 -4.42 -10.00 -5.45
N LEU A 59 -3.47 -10.01 -4.51
CA LEU A 59 -2.13 -10.55 -4.71
C LEU A 59 -1.82 -11.62 -3.67
N ASN A 60 -0.87 -12.52 -3.99
CA ASN A 60 -0.25 -13.31 -2.94
C ASN A 60 0.64 -12.42 -2.07
N GLU A 61 1.02 -12.88 -0.88
CA GLU A 61 1.84 -12.10 0.04
C GLU A 61 3.17 -11.63 -0.61
N ARG A 62 3.82 -12.49 -1.39
CA ARG A 62 5.11 -12.18 -2.03
C ARG A 62 5.00 -11.04 -3.04
N ASP A 63 3.96 -11.06 -3.87
CA ASP A 63 3.72 -10.04 -4.88
C ASP A 63 3.18 -8.77 -4.23
N MET A 64 2.42 -8.85 -3.13
CA MET A 64 2.08 -7.67 -2.33
C MET A 64 3.33 -6.96 -1.83
N VAL A 65 4.30 -7.69 -1.27
CA VAL A 65 5.60 -7.13 -0.84
C VAL A 65 6.35 -6.49 -2.01
N LYS A 66 6.42 -7.17 -3.17
CA LYS A 66 7.08 -6.61 -4.36
C LYS A 66 6.40 -5.34 -4.85
N LEU A 67 5.07 -5.30 -4.92
CA LEU A 67 4.34 -4.11 -5.31
C LEU A 67 4.70 -2.95 -4.38
N ILE A 68 4.62 -3.19 -3.07
CA ILE A 68 4.81 -2.16 -2.05
C ILE A 68 6.24 -1.62 -2.05
N PHE A 69 7.26 -2.47 -2.12
CA PHE A 69 8.65 -2.06 -1.88
C PHE A 69 9.53 -2.02 -3.13
N ASN A 70 9.15 -2.71 -4.19
CA ASN A 70 9.94 -2.80 -5.43
C ASN A 70 9.22 -2.15 -6.62
N GLY A 71 7.92 -1.85 -6.50
CA GLY A 71 7.13 -1.13 -7.48
C GLY A 71 6.29 -2.01 -8.41
N VAL A 72 5.44 -1.36 -9.19
CA VAL A 72 4.41 -1.99 -10.04
C VAL A 72 4.99 -2.92 -11.11
N GLU A 73 6.16 -2.59 -11.66
CA GLU A 73 6.82 -3.39 -12.71
C GLU A 73 7.22 -4.81 -12.25
N GLN A 74 7.21 -5.07 -10.94
CA GLN A 74 7.60 -6.35 -10.35
C GLN A 74 6.43 -7.33 -10.16
N VAL A 75 5.22 -6.91 -10.53
CA VAL A 75 3.99 -7.70 -10.36
C VAL A 75 3.14 -7.70 -11.62
N ASN A 76 2.51 -8.84 -11.91
CA ASN A 76 1.62 -8.97 -13.05
C ASN A 76 0.22 -8.44 -12.70
N ILE A 77 0.07 -7.11 -12.71
CA ILE A 77 -1.21 -6.43 -12.54
C ILE A 77 -1.42 -5.45 -13.69
N ASP A 78 -2.67 -5.26 -14.09
CA ASP A 78 -3.06 -4.17 -15.00
C ASP A 78 -2.64 -2.84 -14.38
N SER A 79 -1.49 -2.38 -14.84
CA SER A 79 -0.73 -1.31 -14.22
C SER A 79 -1.49 0.00 -14.41
N LEU A 80 -2.15 0.46 -13.35
CA LEU A 80 -2.75 1.78 -13.37
C LEU A 80 -1.70 2.84 -13.08
N ASN A 81 -1.80 3.98 -13.78
CA ASN A 81 -0.90 5.10 -13.60
C ASN A 81 -0.76 5.51 -12.13
N PHE A 82 -1.85 5.48 -11.36
CA PHE A 82 -1.78 5.84 -9.95
C PHE A 82 -0.91 4.90 -9.11
N LEU A 83 -0.89 3.59 -9.41
CA LEU A 83 -0.04 2.66 -8.66
C LEU A 83 1.44 2.96 -8.88
N LYS A 84 1.81 3.44 -10.08
CA LYS A 84 3.18 3.87 -10.38
C LYS A 84 3.55 5.17 -9.67
N THR A 85 2.57 6.01 -9.36
CA THR A 85 2.76 7.24 -8.55
C THR A 85 2.89 6.91 -7.07
N VAL A 86 2.17 5.90 -6.59
CA VAL A 86 2.10 5.55 -5.16
C VAL A 86 3.23 4.61 -4.75
N PHE A 87 3.58 3.64 -5.61
CA PHE A 87 4.55 2.60 -5.30
C PHE A 87 5.77 2.66 -6.23
N PRO A 88 6.97 2.35 -5.73
CA PRO A 88 7.25 1.78 -4.40
C PRO A 88 7.12 2.81 -3.26
N LEU A 89 6.76 2.33 -2.07
CA LEU A 89 6.88 3.11 -0.85
C LEU A 89 8.36 3.39 -0.58
N PRO A 90 8.71 4.61 -0.16
CA PRO A 90 10.08 4.93 0.21
C PRO A 90 10.50 4.04 1.37
N PHE A 91 11.66 3.38 1.29
CA PHE A 91 12.18 2.66 2.45
C PHE A 91 12.48 3.66 3.56
N TYR A 92 11.59 3.79 4.54
CA TYR A 92 12.00 4.31 5.83
C TYR A 92 12.86 3.23 6.46
N VAL A 93 14.18 3.43 6.43
CA VAL A 93 15.06 2.85 7.43
C VAL A 93 14.56 3.44 8.75
N TRP A 94 13.65 2.75 9.42
CA TRP A 94 13.52 2.91 10.85
C TRP A 94 14.92 2.61 11.38
N ILE A 95 15.59 3.63 11.89
CA ILE A 95 16.65 3.45 12.88
C ILE A 95 15.92 2.75 14.03
N LEU A 96 15.87 1.42 13.97
CA LEU A 96 15.43 0.61 15.07
C LEU A 96 16.38 0.91 16.22
N ASP A 97 15.79 1.48 17.27
CA ASP A 97 16.13 1.21 18.66
C ASP A 97 17.60 1.30 19.06
N HIS A 98 18.02 2.50 19.43
CA HIS A 98 18.89 2.67 20.60
C HIS A 98 18.03 3.03 21.81
N ILE A 99 17.39 2.04 22.45
CA ILE A 99 17.04 2.09 23.89
C ILE A 99 17.31 0.71 24.49
#